data_AF-A0A971XAB6-F1
#
_entry.id   AF-A0A971XAB6-F1
#
_cell.length_a   1.000
_cell.length_b   1.000
_cell.length_c   1.000
_cell.angle_alpha   90.00
_cell.angle_beta   90.00
_cell.angle_gamma   90.00
#
_symmetry.space_group_name_H-M   'P 1'
#
loop_
_entity.id
_entity.type
_entity.pdbx_description
1 polymer ?
#
loop_
_entity_poly.entity_id
_entity_poly.type
_entity_poly.pdbx_seq_one_letter_code
_entity_poly.pdbx_strand_id
1 'polypeptide(L)'
;MKRLINNGYDFIFVQSAGNYNIDAKYNNYMCSINDGEINKRILIVGNVKNKVTWPLGNHKGYDKNVDSNYGDRVDILAPGTNIFSTYTEYDVFSEQTISDTYDFSTGTSMAAPHVAGVAAMVWAVNPDLTGKQVKNIIVGTADRPVTYKNDEKESVFFGNILNAEAAVERAIGEQAEEKIPPKTYGILTGKVTDAVDKIGIEDASVIVYKRKGDSNYYAFSSTYEDGSYELYLEPGDYYILIEKDGYISTYAHTNVQEGLTTYNPELKVIDEEHSGKGTVTGVITNALDGRGVEGLTIKFREGINTTSGEVVKEATTDSYGIYEVQLDAGSYTGEISGEGFITAYFYAVSIGGLFNNGQNGVISPIIPEGQTRIVLTWGEYPRDLDSHLTGPSVNGRFHVYYGNKTYYQDGEKYVDLDRDDVSSYGPETTTIYNQTEGLYRFYIHDYTNRNNTGSKNLSLSGAEVRVYLGSNLIAVFSVPSDEVGTVWTVFEIEGDRIIPVNTFSNELNLNNIRSLNTMDKMRTEDMELFLDLPEKNIE
;
A
#
# COMPACT_ATOMS: atom_id res chain seq x y z
N MET A 1 14.10 -3.36 -12.81
CA MET A 1 15.51 -3.03 -12.47
C MET A 1 15.93 -1.64 -12.92
N LYS A 2 15.91 -1.28 -14.22
CA LYS A 2 16.25 0.10 -14.66
C LYS A 2 15.43 1.18 -13.96
N ARG A 3 14.11 0.96 -13.83
CA ARG A 3 13.22 1.86 -13.07
C ARG A 3 13.69 2.06 -11.62
N LEU A 4 14.13 1.01 -10.94
CA LEU A 4 14.65 1.08 -9.57
C LEU A 4 15.95 1.90 -9.50
N ILE A 5 16.91 1.61 -10.39
CA ILE A 5 18.18 2.35 -10.47
C ILE A 5 17.94 3.84 -10.75
N ASN A 6 17.09 4.15 -11.75
CA ASN A 6 16.77 5.52 -12.12
C ASN A 6 16.03 6.28 -11.00
N ASN A 7 15.40 5.56 -10.08
CA ASN A 7 14.69 6.11 -8.93
C ASN A 7 15.56 6.20 -7.67
N GLY A 8 16.86 5.94 -7.76
CA GLY A 8 17.80 6.02 -6.62
C GLY A 8 17.81 4.80 -5.71
N TYR A 9 17.09 3.71 -6.06
CA TYR A 9 17.19 2.47 -5.30
C TYR A 9 18.49 1.76 -5.60
N ASP A 10 19.12 1.26 -4.55
CA ASP A 10 20.27 0.39 -4.66
C ASP A 10 19.98 -1.02 -4.16
N PHE A 11 20.52 -1.99 -4.88
CA PHE A 11 20.25 -3.41 -4.64
C PHE A 11 21.36 -4.25 -5.27
N ILE A 12 21.51 -5.47 -4.77
CA ILE A 12 22.31 -6.51 -5.40
C ILE A 12 21.50 -7.81 -5.44
N PHE A 13 21.48 -8.46 -6.60
CA PHE A 13 20.91 -9.80 -6.76
C PHE A 13 22.03 -10.82 -6.74
N VAL A 14 21.86 -11.88 -5.95
CA VAL A 14 22.74 -13.05 -5.98
C VAL A 14 21.96 -14.21 -6.55
N GLN A 15 22.41 -14.75 -7.68
CA GLN A 15 21.69 -15.72 -8.48
C GLN A 15 22.56 -16.95 -8.72
N SER A 16 22.00 -18.14 -8.54
CA SER A 16 22.69 -19.40 -8.88
C SER A 16 22.86 -19.53 -10.40
N ALA A 17 24.02 -20.04 -10.85
CA ALA A 17 24.32 -20.21 -12.27
C ALA A 17 23.46 -21.30 -12.94
N GLY A 18 22.93 -22.26 -12.18
CA GLY A 18 22.21 -23.44 -12.66
C GLY A 18 23.06 -24.72 -12.66
N ASN A 19 22.40 -25.87 -12.74
CA ASN A 19 23.00 -27.19 -12.52
C ASN A 19 22.82 -28.14 -13.73
N TYR A 20 23.07 -27.65 -14.95
CA TYR A 20 22.85 -28.41 -16.20
C TYR A 20 24.13 -28.60 -17.03
N ASN A 21 25.28 -28.12 -16.53
CA ASN A 21 26.54 -28.07 -17.27
C ASN A 21 26.42 -27.41 -18.67
N ILE A 22 25.72 -26.28 -18.73
CA ILE A 22 25.59 -25.43 -19.92
C ILE A 22 26.14 -24.02 -19.69
N ASP A 23 26.21 -23.20 -20.73
CA ASP A 23 26.48 -21.77 -20.58
C ASP A 23 25.35 -21.11 -19.75
N ALA A 24 25.73 -20.47 -18.64
CA ALA A 24 24.82 -19.92 -17.64
C ALA A 24 23.84 -18.91 -18.24
N LYS A 25 24.19 -18.24 -19.35
CA LYS A 25 23.28 -17.29 -20.03
C LYS A 25 21.98 -17.94 -20.53
N TYR A 26 21.94 -19.27 -20.67
CA TYR A 26 20.76 -20.02 -21.08
C TYR A 26 19.95 -20.60 -19.91
N ASN A 27 20.36 -20.36 -18.66
CA ASN A 27 19.72 -20.97 -17.49
C ASN A 27 18.35 -20.33 -17.16
N ASN A 28 18.31 -19.00 -17.04
CA ASN A 28 17.09 -18.25 -16.73
C ASN A 28 17.21 -16.78 -17.14
N TYR A 29 16.12 -16.02 -16.98
CA TYR A 29 16.06 -14.60 -17.32
C TYR A 29 17.14 -13.76 -16.64
N MET A 30 17.44 -13.96 -15.35
CA MET A 30 18.47 -13.19 -14.65
C MET A 30 19.86 -13.43 -15.22
N CYS A 31 20.19 -14.69 -15.55
CA CYS A 31 21.47 -15.02 -16.14
C CYS A 31 21.62 -14.51 -17.58
N SER A 32 20.51 -14.33 -18.31
CA SER A 32 20.52 -13.85 -19.71
C SER A 32 20.57 -12.33 -19.85
N ILE A 33 20.37 -11.56 -18.77
CA ILE A 33 20.47 -10.10 -18.79
C ILE A 33 21.89 -9.70 -19.26
N ASN A 34 21.94 -8.89 -20.32
CA ASN A 34 23.16 -8.32 -20.88
C ASN A 34 23.08 -6.79 -20.99
N ASP A 35 22.55 -6.16 -19.95
CA ASP A 35 22.48 -4.70 -19.86
C ASP A 35 23.62 -4.18 -18.99
N GLY A 36 24.39 -3.20 -19.50
CA GLY A 36 25.62 -2.74 -18.87
C GLY A 36 25.46 -2.18 -17.45
N GLU A 37 24.32 -1.56 -17.13
CA GLU A 37 24.07 -1.04 -15.79
C GLU A 37 23.42 -2.09 -14.88
N ILE A 38 22.45 -2.84 -15.39
CA ILE A 38 21.80 -3.89 -14.58
C ILE A 38 22.79 -5.00 -14.21
N ASN A 39 23.69 -5.38 -15.13
CA ASN A 39 24.67 -6.44 -14.86
C ASN A 39 25.64 -6.10 -13.72
N LYS A 40 25.83 -4.81 -13.41
CA LYS A 40 26.62 -4.37 -12.26
C LYS A 40 25.92 -4.64 -10.93
N ARG A 41 24.64 -5.03 -10.93
CA ARG A 41 23.83 -5.36 -9.75
C ARG A 41 23.51 -6.84 -9.61
N ILE A 42 24.08 -7.72 -10.44
CA ILE A 42 23.78 -9.17 -10.42
C ILE A 42 25.07 -9.94 -10.24
N LEU A 43 25.15 -10.81 -9.23
CA LEU A 43 26.22 -11.79 -9.02
C LEU A 43 25.70 -13.18 -9.41
N ILE A 44 26.20 -13.74 -10.51
CA ILE A 44 25.91 -15.13 -10.89
C ILE A 44 26.95 -16.06 -10.27
N VAL A 45 26.50 -17.06 -9.51
CA VAL A 45 27.34 -17.89 -8.65
C VAL A 45 27.48 -19.31 -9.18
N GLY A 46 28.72 -19.70 -9.50
CA GLY A 46 29.10 -21.05 -9.87
C GLY A 46 29.44 -21.93 -8.66
N ASN A 47 29.29 -23.25 -8.81
CA ASN A 47 29.51 -24.23 -7.75
C ASN A 47 30.90 -24.88 -7.86
N VAL A 48 31.69 -24.78 -6.80
CA VAL A 48 32.94 -25.52 -6.62
C VAL A 48 32.84 -26.58 -5.53
N LYS A 49 33.65 -27.62 -5.69
CA LYS A 49 33.83 -28.69 -4.71
C LYS A 49 35.29 -28.81 -4.29
N ASN A 50 35.51 -29.40 -3.11
CA ASN A 50 36.83 -29.78 -2.66
C ASN A 50 37.45 -30.81 -3.62
N LYS A 51 38.70 -30.56 -4.04
CA LYS A 51 39.50 -31.52 -4.78
C LYS A 51 40.03 -32.58 -3.84
N VAL A 52 39.55 -33.81 -4.01
CA VAL A 52 39.98 -34.97 -3.22
C VAL A 52 40.91 -35.83 -4.09
N THR A 53 42.17 -35.98 -3.68
CA THR A 53 43.09 -36.98 -4.25
C THR A 53 43.17 -38.20 -3.34
N TRP A 54 42.82 -39.36 -3.89
CA TRP A 54 43.07 -40.67 -3.27
C TRP A 54 44.60 -40.94 -3.18
N PRO A 55 45.15 -41.58 -2.13
CA PRO A 55 44.49 -42.29 -1.02
C PRO A 55 44.46 -41.54 0.33
N LEU A 56 44.93 -40.29 0.41
CA LEU A 56 45.09 -39.58 1.69
C LEU A 56 44.47 -38.17 1.54
N GLY A 57 43.28 -38.02 2.12
CA GLY A 57 42.31 -36.93 1.91
C GLY A 57 42.71 -35.53 2.40
N ASN A 58 43.88 -35.04 2.02
CA ASN A 58 44.20 -33.63 2.15
C ASN A 58 43.57 -32.84 0.98
N HIS A 59 42.79 -31.82 1.30
CA HIS A 59 42.27 -30.85 0.35
C HIS A 59 43.44 -30.16 -0.38
N LYS A 60 43.52 -30.31 -1.71
CA LYS A 60 44.58 -29.73 -2.55
C LYS A 60 44.09 -28.62 -3.48
N GLY A 61 42.99 -27.98 -3.12
CA GLY A 61 42.32 -26.94 -3.92
C GLY A 61 40.93 -27.37 -4.35
N TYR A 62 40.39 -26.70 -5.35
CA TYR A 62 38.99 -26.81 -5.73
C TYR A 62 38.84 -27.22 -7.19
N ASP A 63 37.82 -28.01 -7.48
CA ASP A 63 37.40 -28.34 -8.84
C ASP A 63 36.00 -27.77 -9.10
N LYS A 64 35.70 -27.45 -10.37
CA LYS A 64 34.33 -27.21 -10.83
C LYS A 64 33.45 -28.41 -10.46
N ASN A 65 32.27 -28.17 -9.88
CA ASN A 65 31.26 -29.22 -9.78
C ASN A 65 30.74 -29.56 -11.20
N VAL A 66 30.62 -30.85 -11.52
CA VAL A 66 30.31 -31.32 -12.88
C VAL A 66 29.03 -30.70 -13.42
N ASP A 67 28.02 -30.54 -12.57
CA ASP A 67 26.71 -30.04 -12.99
C ASP A 67 26.64 -28.51 -13.04
N SER A 68 27.60 -27.79 -12.45
CA SER A 68 27.57 -26.32 -12.47
C SER A 68 27.59 -25.79 -13.90
N ASN A 69 26.69 -24.88 -14.20
CA ASN A 69 26.77 -24.06 -15.41
C ASN A 69 28.04 -23.18 -15.38
N TYR A 70 28.49 -22.75 -16.56
CA TYR A 70 29.76 -22.06 -16.80
C TYR A 70 29.60 -20.90 -17.79
N GLY A 71 30.71 -20.27 -18.19
CA GLY A 71 30.75 -19.21 -19.21
C GLY A 71 30.80 -17.81 -18.60
N ASP A 72 30.91 -16.80 -19.47
CA ASP A 72 31.23 -15.41 -19.10
C ASP A 72 30.20 -14.74 -18.18
N ARG A 73 29.00 -15.33 -18.05
CA ARG A 73 28.00 -14.82 -17.10
C ARG A 73 28.26 -15.24 -15.66
N VAL A 74 29.10 -16.23 -15.38
CA VAL A 74 29.48 -16.61 -14.01
C VAL A 74 30.47 -15.59 -13.47
N ASP A 75 30.05 -14.81 -12.47
CA ASP A 75 30.84 -13.73 -11.88
C ASP A 75 31.79 -14.22 -10.77
N ILE A 76 31.35 -15.21 -10.00
CA ILE A 76 32.04 -15.68 -8.79
C ILE A 76 31.75 -17.15 -8.51
N LEU A 77 32.69 -17.84 -7.86
CA LEU A 77 32.53 -19.23 -7.43
C LEU A 77 32.42 -19.31 -5.92
N ALA A 78 31.59 -20.23 -5.43
CA ALA A 78 31.49 -20.52 -3.99
C ALA A 78 31.28 -22.02 -3.73
N PRO A 79 31.59 -22.50 -2.51
CA PRO A 79 31.33 -23.89 -2.12
C PRO A 79 29.85 -24.22 -2.24
N GLY A 80 29.52 -25.24 -3.04
CA GLY A 80 28.14 -25.69 -3.23
C GLY A 80 28.00 -27.20 -3.30
N THR A 81 28.94 -27.95 -2.73
CA THR A 81 28.92 -29.42 -2.74
C THR A 81 29.07 -29.96 -1.34
N ASN A 82 28.13 -30.84 -0.94
CA ASN A 82 28.00 -31.37 0.42
C ASN A 82 27.97 -30.25 1.47
N ILE A 83 27.08 -29.27 1.28
CA ILE A 83 26.86 -28.15 2.20
C ILE A 83 25.84 -28.58 3.24
N PHE A 84 26.22 -28.53 4.51
CA PHE A 84 25.36 -28.81 5.65
C PHE A 84 24.57 -27.57 6.03
N SER A 85 23.25 -27.68 6.12
CA SER A 85 22.38 -26.55 6.47
C SER A 85 21.11 -27.03 7.18
N THR A 86 20.38 -26.11 7.78
CA THR A 86 19.03 -26.33 8.31
C THR A 86 18.08 -26.83 7.23
N TYR A 87 17.23 -27.79 7.58
CA TYR A 87 16.24 -28.40 6.69
C TYR A 87 14.96 -28.68 7.48
N THR A 88 13.81 -28.31 6.92
CA THR A 88 12.51 -28.61 7.50
C THR A 88 11.87 -29.73 6.70
N GLU A 89 11.58 -30.84 7.37
CA GLU A 89 10.86 -31.96 6.78
C GLU A 89 9.36 -31.65 6.79
N TYR A 90 8.76 -31.52 5.60
CA TYR A 90 7.36 -31.14 5.42
C TYR A 90 6.58 -32.24 4.72
N ASP A 91 5.44 -32.64 5.29
CA ASP A 91 4.52 -33.56 4.64
C ASP A 91 3.52 -32.78 3.77
N VAL A 92 3.67 -32.93 2.46
CA VAL A 92 2.82 -32.26 1.46
C VAL A 92 1.36 -32.76 1.46
N PHE A 93 1.07 -33.92 2.06
CA PHE A 93 -0.31 -34.45 2.10
C PHE A 93 -1.08 -34.02 3.34
N SER A 94 -0.39 -33.84 4.47
CA SER A 94 -1.00 -33.36 5.72
C SER A 94 -0.82 -31.86 5.93
N GLU A 95 -0.08 -31.18 5.06
CA GLU A 95 0.29 -29.77 5.15
C GLU A 95 0.95 -29.39 6.49
N GLN A 96 1.74 -30.32 7.05
CA GLN A 96 2.36 -30.16 8.36
C GLN A 96 3.87 -30.32 8.31
N THR A 97 4.54 -29.52 9.13
CA THR A 97 5.97 -29.70 9.43
C THR A 97 6.12 -30.94 10.32
N ILE A 98 6.88 -31.92 9.84
CA ILE A 98 7.17 -33.17 10.54
C ILE A 98 8.30 -32.95 11.56
N SER A 99 9.41 -32.35 11.11
CA SER A 99 10.57 -32.12 11.95
C SER A 99 11.48 -31.00 11.40
N ASP A 100 12.17 -30.29 12.29
CA ASP A 100 13.29 -29.42 11.94
C ASP A 100 14.60 -30.16 12.20
N THR A 101 15.47 -30.19 11.20
CA THR A 101 16.73 -30.96 11.22
C THR A 101 17.83 -30.23 10.44
N TYR A 102 18.94 -30.91 10.21
CA TYR A 102 20.00 -30.49 9.31
C TYR A 102 20.26 -31.57 8.27
N ASP A 103 20.57 -31.17 7.04
CA ASP A 103 20.91 -32.09 5.95
C ASP A 103 22.01 -31.53 5.04
N PHE A 104 22.64 -32.41 4.27
CA PHE A 104 23.63 -32.09 3.25
C PHE A 104 22.97 -31.95 1.88
N SER A 105 23.23 -30.85 1.19
CA SER A 105 22.79 -30.67 -0.20
C SER A 105 23.92 -30.17 -1.10
N THR A 106 23.70 -30.29 -2.42
CA THR A 106 24.68 -29.93 -3.45
C THR A 106 23.98 -29.19 -4.59
N GLY A 107 24.56 -28.06 -5.01
CA GLY A 107 24.11 -27.30 -6.16
C GLY A 107 24.63 -25.87 -6.13
N THR A 108 24.50 -25.18 -7.26
CA THR A 108 24.69 -23.71 -7.33
C THR A 108 23.72 -22.95 -6.42
N SER A 109 22.57 -23.54 -6.08
CA SER A 109 21.65 -23.04 -5.04
C SER A 109 22.25 -23.04 -3.63
N MET A 110 23.23 -23.90 -3.34
CA MET A 110 23.97 -23.92 -2.07
C MET A 110 25.23 -23.04 -2.12
N ALA A 111 25.77 -22.79 -3.31
CA ALA A 111 26.86 -21.83 -3.51
C ALA A 111 26.39 -20.37 -3.38
N ALA A 112 25.23 -20.03 -3.97
CA ALA A 112 24.66 -18.69 -3.93
C ALA A 112 24.51 -18.06 -2.52
N PRO A 113 23.99 -18.76 -1.49
CA PRO A 113 23.83 -18.18 -0.15
C PRO A 113 25.15 -17.80 0.52
N HIS A 114 26.28 -18.46 0.20
CA HIS A 114 27.59 -18.04 0.69
C HIS A 114 27.96 -16.64 0.17
N VAL A 115 27.71 -16.38 -1.12
CA VAL A 115 27.95 -15.08 -1.75
C VAL A 115 26.96 -14.02 -1.22
N ALA A 116 25.70 -14.40 -1.03
CA ALA A 116 24.68 -13.51 -0.43
C ALA A 116 25.06 -13.08 0.99
N GLY A 117 25.54 -14.02 1.82
CA GLY A 117 26.04 -13.71 3.16
C GLY A 117 27.25 -12.77 3.14
N VAL A 118 28.21 -12.97 2.23
CA VAL A 118 29.35 -12.05 2.09
C VAL A 118 28.93 -10.69 1.56
N ALA A 119 27.97 -10.62 0.62
CA ALA A 119 27.41 -9.35 0.16
C ALA A 119 26.74 -8.58 1.30
N ALA A 120 25.99 -9.27 2.16
CA ALA A 120 25.42 -8.66 3.35
C ALA A 120 26.51 -8.16 4.32
N MET A 121 27.57 -8.93 4.55
CA MET A 121 28.69 -8.50 5.41
C MET A 121 29.43 -7.28 4.86
N VAL A 122 29.76 -7.28 3.56
CA VAL A 122 30.38 -6.15 2.85
C VAL A 122 29.52 -4.89 2.98
N TRP A 123 28.20 -5.03 2.82
CA TRP A 123 27.29 -3.91 2.94
C TRP A 123 27.09 -3.46 4.39
N ALA A 124 27.10 -4.38 5.36
CA ALA A 124 26.93 -4.06 6.78
C ALA A 124 28.10 -3.25 7.35
N VAL A 125 29.34 -3.57 6.97
CA VAL A 125 30.53 -2.83 7.43
C VAL A 125 30.69 -1.46 6.77
N ASN A 126 30.03 -1.25 5.62
CA ASN A 126 30.00 0.03 4.92
C ASN A 126 28.64 0.21 4.23
N PRO A 127 27.62 0.69 4.99
CA PRO A 127 26.23 0.80 4.50
C PRO A 127 26.07 1.77 3.34
N ASP A 128 27.03 2.67 3.17
CA ASP A 128 27.02 3.70 2.13
C ASP A 128 27.49 3.18 0.76
N LEU A 129 28.04 1.96 0.69
CA LEU A 129 28.36 1.34 -0.59
C LEU A 129 27.13 1.18 -1.48
N THR A 130 27.36 1.33 -2.77
CA THR A 130 26.36 0.98 -3.78
C THR A 130 26.35 -0.52 -4.08
N GLY A 131 25.24 -1.06 -4.57
CA GLY A 131 25.17 -2.47 -4.99
C GLY A 131 26.20 -2.82 -6.07
N LYS A 132 26.58 -1.84 -6.90
CA LYS A 132 27.70 -1.94 -7.85
C LYS A 132 29.04 -2.07 -7.14
N GLN A 133 29.30 -1.24 -6.12
CA GLN A 133 30.53 -1.33 -5.33
C GLN A 133 30.60 -2.66 -4.58
N VAL A 134 29.49 -3.14 -4.00
CA VAL A 134 29.41 -4.45 -3.36
C VAL A 134 29.80 -5.56 -4.33
N LYS A 135 29.24 -5.58 -5.55
CA LYS A 135 29.65 -6.54 -6.60
C LYS A 135 31.14 -6.41 -6.92
N ASN A 136 31.64 -5.19 -7.14
CA ASN A 136 33.03 -4.94 -7.52
C ASN A 136 34.01 -5.38 -6.44
N ILE A 137 33.69 -5.17 -5.16
CA ILE A 137 34.48 -5.64 -4.03
C ILE A 137 34.54 -7.16 -4.05
N ILE A 138 33.38 -7.84 -4.07
CA ILE A 138 33.30 -9.31 -4.01
C ILE A 138 34.05 -9.98 -5.16
N VAL A 139 33.83 -9.51 -6.39
CA VAL A 139 34.50 -10.07 -7.57
C VAL A 139 35.98 -9.68 -7.60
N GLY A 140 36.31 -8.45 -7.19
CA GLY A 140 37.67 -7.91 -7.23
C GLY A 140 38.61 -8.43 -6.15
N THR A 141 38.10 -8.99 -5.06
CA THR A 141 38.90 -9.63 -4.00
C THR A 141 38.97 -11.15 -4.13
N ALA A 142 38.25 -11.74 -5.08
CA ALA A 142 38.32 -13.17 -5.38
C ALA A 142 39.68 -13.51 -5.99
N ASP A 143 40.48 -14.31 -5.29
CA ASP A 143 41.91 -14.48 -5.54
C ASP A 143 42.32 -15.90 -5.94
N ARG A 144 41.38 -16.86 -5.92
CA ARG A 144 41.64 -18.28 -6.18
C ARG A 144 41.01 -18.76 -7.48
N PRO A 145 41.76 -18.82 -8.60
CA PRO A 145 41.24 -19.27 -9.88
C PRO A 145 40.98 -20.79 -9.90
N VAL A 146 39.88 -21.18 -10.51
CA VAL A 146 39.53 -22.58 -10.79
C VAL A 146 39.46 -22.79 -12.30
N THR A 147 39.99 -23.92 -12.76
CA THR A 147 39.90 -24.34 -14.16
C THR A 147 39.22 -25.69 -14.26
N TYR A 148 38.59 -25.97 -15.41
CA TYR A 148 38.05 -27.29 -15.73
C TYR A 148 38.53 -27.74 -17.12
N LYS A 149 38.27 -29.01 -17.44
CA LYS A 149 38.55 -29.58 -18.76
C LYS A 149 37.28 -29.56 -19.60
N ASN A 150 37.33 -28.93 -20.77
CA ASN A 150 36.25 -29.01 -21.76
C ASN A 150 36.27 -30.36 -22.48
N ASP A 151 35.33 -30.57 -23.41
CA ASP A 151 35.22 -31.81 -24.20
C ASP A 151 36.47 -32.11 -25.03
N GLU A 152 37.22 -31.06 -25.42
CA GLU A 152 38.49 -31.14 -26.15
C GLU A 152 39.70 -31.36 -25.23
N LYS A 153 39.47 -31.52 -23.91
CA LYS A 153 40.49 -31.69 -22.86
C LYS A 153 41.42 -30.47 -22.67
N GLU A 154 41.01 -29.32 -23.14
CA GLU A 154 41.68 -28.05 -22.91
C GLU A 154 41.37 -27.53 -21.51
N SER A 155 42.32 -26.81 -20.92
CA SER A 155 42.11 -26.18 -19.62
C SER A 155 41.40 -24.85 -19.81
N VAL A 156 40.15 -24.75 -19.35
CA VAL A 156 39.32 -23.56 -19.46
C VAL A 156 39.18 -22.91 -18.08
N PHE A 157 39.31 -21.59 -18.03
CA PHE A 157 39.05 -20.81 -16.83
C PHE A 157 37.56 -20.90 -16.46
N PHE A 158 37.27 -21.29 -15.22
CA PHE A 158 35.90 -21.39 -14.72
C PHE A 158 35.47 -20.12 -13.98
N GLY A 159 36.36 -19.55 -13.18
CA GLY A 159 36.08 -18.41 -12.31
C GLY A 159 37.03 -18.35 -11.11
N ASN A 160 36.86 -17.32 -10.28
CA ASN A 160 37.58 -17.17 -9.01
C ASN A 160 36.66 -17.49 -7.82
N ILE A 161 37.22 -18.05 -6.76
CA ILE A 161 36.47 -18.37 -5.54
C ILE A 161 36.35 -17.14 -4.64
N LEU A 162 35.15 -16.96 -4.09
CA LEU A 162 34.82 -15.98 -3.06
C LEU A 162 35.84 -15.98 -1.91
N ASN A 163 36.37 -14.79 -1.60
CA ASN A 163 37.20 -14.55 -0.43
C ASN A 163 36.49 -13.56 0.51
N ALA A 164 35.82 -14.11 1.54
CA ALA A 164 34.99 -13.34 2.45
C ALA A 164 35.79 -12.31 3.26
N GLU A 165 36.94 -12.71 3.79
CA GLU A 165 37.83 -11.86 4.59
C GLU A 165 38.31 -10.66 3.77
N ALA A 166 38.91 -10.93 2.60
CA ALA A 166 39.41 -9.86 1.73
C ALA A 166 38.30 -8.92 1.25
N ALA A 167 37.10 -9.45 0.97
CA ALA A 167 35.95 -8.61 0.58
C ALA A 167 35.53 -7.66 1.71
N VAL A 168 35.42 -8.15 2.95
CA VAL A 168 35.05 -7.33 4.11
C VAL A 168 36.16 -6.31 4.44
N GLU A 169 37.43 -6.73 4.43
CA GLU A 169 38.57 -5.83 4.65
C GLU A 169 38.61 -4.69 3.63
N ARG A 170 38.39 -5.00 2.34
CA ARG A 170 38.32 -3.98 1.29
C ARG A 170 37.17 -3.02 1.53
N ALA A 171 35.99 -3.52 1.92
CA ALA A 171 34.80 -2.70 2.15
C ALA A 171 35.00 -1.64 3.24
N ILE A 172 35.73 -1.96 4.30
CA ILE A 172 36.03 -1.03 5.41
C ILE A 172 36.81 0.21 4.94
N GLY A 173 37.70 0.04 3.95
CA GLY A 173 38.51 1.14 3.40
C GLY A 173 37.99 1.76 2.11
N GLU A 174 36.89 1.25 1.55
CA GLU A 174 36.36 1.71 0.27
C GLU A 174 35.53 2.99 0.44
N GLN A 175 35.85 4.02 -0.36
CA GLN A 175 35.05 5.24 -0.39
C GLN A 175 33.75 5.01 -1.14
N ALA A 176 32.61 5.26 -0.50
CA ALA A 176 31.29 5.15 -1.12
C ALA A 176 31.12 6.12 -2.30
N GLU A 177 30.52 5.65 -3.40
CA GLU A 177 30.04 6.52 -4.48
C GLU A 177 28.82 7.32 -3.97
N GLU A 178 28.64 8.56 -4.46
CA GLU A 178 27.47 9.38 -4.08
C GLU A 178 26.16 8.65 -4.45
N LYS A 179 25.34 8.38 -3.44
CA LYS A 179 24.02 7.79 -3.62
C LYS A 179 23.04 8.86 -4.06
N ILE A 180 22.30 8.59 -5.12
CA ILE A 180 21.04 9.28 -5.38
C ILE A 180 20.07 8.74 -4.32
N PRO A 181 19.57 9.56 -3.36
CA PRO A 181 18.60 9.07 -2.40
C PRO A 181 17.39 8.51 -3.15
N PRO A 182 16.82 7.38 -2.72
CA PRO A 182 15.62 6.87 -3.33
C PRO A 182 14.56 7.96 -3.27
N LYS A 183 13.93 8.26 -4.40
CA LYS A 183 12.73 9.09 -4.36
C LYS A 183 11.68 8.34 -3.54
N THR A 184 11.15 8.99 -2.53
CA THR A 184 10.05 8.45 -1.75
C THR A 184 8.78 8.67 -2.54
N TYR A 185 7.90 7.67 -2.56
CA TYR A 185 6.67 7.70 -3.34
C TYR A 185 5.51 7.23 -2.46
N GLY A 186 4.33 7.79 -2.70
CA GLY A 186 3.06 7.15 -2.41
C GLY A 186 2.42 6.61 -3.68
N ILE A 187 1.40 5.79 -3.51
CA ILE A 187 0.56 5.30 -4.61
C ILE A 187 -0.71 6.12 -4.63
N LEU A 188 -1.09 6.64 -5.79
CA LEU A 188 -2.39 7.23 -6.03
C LEU A 188 -3.21 6.28 -6.90
N THR A 189 -4.40 5.89 -6.46
CA THR A 189 -5.28 4.99 -7.20
C THR A 189 -6.74 5.44 -7.09
N GLY A 190 -7.57 4.97 -8.01
CA GLY A 190 -8.99 5.26 -8.04
C GLY A 190 -9.67 4.65 -9.26
N LYS A 191 -10.93 5.03 -9.47
CA LYS A 191 -11.76 4.54 -10.58
C LYS A 191 -12.46 5.69 -11.28
N VAL A 192 -12.49 5.64 -12.61
CA VAL A 192 -13.24 6.56 -13.46
C VAL A 192 -14.45 5.84 -14.04
N THR A 193 -15.65 6.39 -13.84
CA THR A 193 -16.90 5.79 -14.31
C THR A 193 -17.80 6.80 -15.01
N ASP A 194 -18.69 6.30 -15.87
CA ASP A 194 -19.76 7.09 -16.46
C ASP A 194 -20.79 7.51 -15.39
N ALA A 195 -21.16 8.78 -15.38
CA ALA A 195 -22.09 9.34 -14.41
C ALA A 195 -23.52 8.78 -14.52
N VAL A 196 -23.93 8.25 -15.68
CA VAL A 196 -25.27 7.74 -15.94
C VAL A 196 -25.33 6.23 -15.71
N ASP A 197 -24.56 5.45 -16.47
CA ASP A 197 -24.66 3.98 -16.45
C ASP A 197 -23.75 3.29 -15.42
N LYS A 198 -22.83 4.05 -14.80
CA LYS A 198 -21.89 3.60 -13.76
C LYS A 198 -20.84 2.59 -14.25
N ILE A 199 -20.63 2.47 -15.55
CA ILE A 199 -19.62 1.58 -16.14
C ILE A 199 -18.25 2.26 -16.08
N GLY A 200 -17.20 1.47 -15.89
CA GLY A 200 -15.81 1.92 -15.94
C GLY A 200 -15.42 2.45 -17.31
N ILE A 201 -14.70 3.58 -17.35
CA ILE A 201 -14.23 4.16 -18.60
C ILE A 201 -12.80 3.69 -18.86
N GLU A 202 -12.61 2.82 -19.84
CA GLU A 202 -11.30 2.41 -20.35
C GLU A 202 -10.61 3.56 -21.10
N ASP A 203 -9.28 3.62 -21.05
CA ASP A 203 -8.45 4.57 -21.81
C ASP A 203 -8.82 6.05 -21.57
N ALA A 204 -9.35 6.39 -20.39
CA ALA A 204 -9.43 7.77 -19.94
C ALA A 204 -8.04 8.23 -19.48
N SER A 205 -7.66 9.43 -19.88
CA SER A 205 -6.41 10.06 -19.48
C SER A 205 -6.51 10.58 -18.05
N VAL A 206 -5.60 10.13 -17.19
CA VAL A 206 -5.43 10.62 -15.81
C VAL A 206 -4.18 11.48 -15.76
N ILE A 207 -4.36 12.79 -15.80
CA ILE A 207 -3.29 13.77 -15.93
C ILE A 207 -3.08 14.47 -14.59
N VAL A 208 -1.85 14.44 -14.07
CA VAL A 208 -1.52 14.97 -12.74
C VAL A 208 -0.64 16.21 -12.84
N TYR A 209 -1.00 17.26 -12.12
CA TYR A 209 -0.29 18.53 -12.03
C TYR A 209 0.09 18.85 -10.58
N LYS A 210 1.22 19.55 -10.39
CA LYS A 210 1.60 20.08 -9.07
C LYS A 210 0.83 21.35 -8.70
N ARG A 211 0.34 22.11 -9.70
CA ARG A 211 -0.49 23.31 -9.48
C ARG A 211 -1.60 23.38 -10.52
N LYS A 212 -2.75 23.92 -10.12
CA LYS A 212 -3.88 24.16 -11.02
C LYS A 212 -3.46 25.14 -12.14
N GLY A 213 -3.66 24.73 -13.40
CA GLY A 213 -3.35 25.55 -14.57
C GLY A 213 -1.91 25.44 -15.09
N ASP A 214 -1.10 24.53 -14.56
CA ASP A 214 0.23 24.24 -15.11
C ASP A 214 0.14 23.73 -16.56
N SER A 215 1.06 24.19 -17.42
CA SER A 215 1.10 23.80 -18.84
C SER A 215 1.69 22.40 -19.06
N ASN A 216 2.53 21.95 -18.13
CA ASN A 216 3.20 20.66 -18.18
C ASN A 216 2.65 19.78 -17.06
N TYR A 217 2.22 18.57 -17.42
CA TYR A 217 1.85 17.58 -16.42
C TYR A 217 3.09 17.07 -15.67
N TYR A 218 2.91 16.72 -14.40
CA TYR A 218 3.90 16.07 -13.55
C TYR A 218 3.93 14.56 -13.78
N ALA A 219 2.77 13.93 -13.89
CA ALA A 219 2.62 12.51 -14.17
C ALA A 219 1.35 12.25 -15.01
N PHE A 220 1.30 11.08 -15.63
CA PHE A 220 0.23 10.66 -16.52
C PHE A 220 0.01 9.15 -16.43
N SER A 221 -1.26 8.72 -16.49
CA SER A 221 -1.66 7.33 -16.71
C SER A 221 -2.91 7.29 -17.60
N SER A 222 -3.23 6.11 -18.11
CA SER A 222 -4.56 5.80 -18.64
C SER A 222 -5.28 4.84 -17.69
N THR A 223 -6.60 4.86 -17.71
CA THR A 223 -7.42 3.88 -17.00
C THR A 223 -7.42 2.52 -17.70
N TYR A 224 -7.53 1.45 -16.92
CA TYR A 224 -7.69 0.08 -17.41
C TYR A 224 -9.12 -0.20 -17.91
N GLU A 225 -9.38 -1.40 -18.45
CA GLU A 225 -10.68 -1.82 -18.99
C GLU A 225 -11.85 -1.59 -18.01
N ASP A 226 -11.60 -1.76 -16.72
CA ASP A 226 -12.61 -1.57 -15.67
C ASP A 226 -12.72 -0.11 -15.18
N GLY A 227 -11.95 0.82 -15.75
CA GLY A 227 -11.88 2.23 -15.35
C GLY A 227 -10.91 2.54 -14.21
N SER A 228 -10.21 1.54 -13.64
CA SER A 228 -9.25 1.78 -12.56
C SER A 228 -7.94 2.41 -13.05
N TYR A 229 -7.16 3.05 -12.18
CA TYR A 229 -5.83 3.57 -12.49
C TYR A 229 -4.89 3.52 -11.28
N GLU A 230 -3.58 3.56 -11.54
CA GLU A 230 -2.55 3.65 -10.51
C GLU A 230 -1.39 4.55 -10.96
N LEU A 231 -0.92 5.41 -10.05
CA LEU A 231 0.20 6.33 -10.25
C LEU A 231 1.14 6.31 -9.03
N TYR A 232 2.43 6.41 -9.28
CA TYR A 232 3.46 6.54 -8.23
C TYR A 232 3.93 7.99 -8.21
N LEU A 233 3.63 8.71 -7.12
CA LEU A 233 3.86 10.14 -7.01
C LEU A 233 4.72 10.43 -5.77
N GLU A 234 5.60 11.42 -5.85
CA GLU A 234 6.28 11.95 -4.65
C GLU A 234 5.21 12.43 -3.65
N PRO A 235 5.49 12.44 -2.33
CA PRO A 235 4.53 12.97 -1.37
C PRO A 235 4.20 14.44 -1.65
N GLY A 236 2.92 14.81 -1.58
CA GLY A 236 2.47 16.19 -1.79
C GLY A 236 1.04 16.32 -2.31
N ASP A 237 0.62 17.56 -2.49
CA ASP A 237 -0.68 17.92 -3.04
C ASP A 237 -0.65 17.96 -4.58
N TYR A 238 -1.71 17.40 -5.18
CA TYR A 238 -1.83 17.25 -6.62
C TYR A 238 -3.21 17.62 -7.13
N TYR A 239 -3.23 18.19 -8.35
CA TYR A 239 -4.44 18.41 -9.13
C TYR A 239 -4.50 17.37 -10.24
N ILE A 240 -5.66 16.74 -10.40
CA ILE A 240 -5.90 15.68 -11.36
C ILE A 240 -6.94 16.18 -12.35
N LEU A 241 -6.66 15.96 -13.63
CA LEU A 241 -7.57 16.17 -14.74
C LEU A 241 -7.84 14.82 -15.39
N ILE A 242 -9.12 14.48 -15.53
CA ILE A 242 -9.59 13.33 -16.27
C ILE A 242 -10.12 13.79 -17.61
N GLU A 243 -9.59 13.21 -18.69
CA GLU A 243 -10.03 13.48 -20.07
C GLU A 243 -10.33 12.19 -20.82
N LYS A 244 -11.44 12.20 -21.55
CA LYS A 244 -11.83 11.14 -22.49
C LYS A 244 -12.62 11.80 -23.63
N ASP A 245 -12.30 11.48 -24.88
CA ASP A 245 -13.04 11.98 -26.02
C ASP A 245 -14.54 11.62 -25.89
N GLY A 246 -15.42 12.61 -26.08
CA GLY A 246 -16.87 12.46 -25.91
C GLY A 246 -17.37 12.65 -24.47
N TYR A 247 -16.48 12.96 -23.53
CA TYR A 247 -16.84 13.20 -22.13
C TYR A 247 -16.40 14.59 -21.66
N ILE A 248 -17.21 15.19 -20.80
CA ILE A 248 -16.88 16.40 -20.05
C ILE A 248 -15.77 16.08 -19.05
N SER A 249 -14.70 16.87 -19.09
CA SER A 249 -13.55 16.72 -18.20
C SER A 249 -13.92 16.85 -16.73
N THR A 250 -13.32 16.02 -15.88
CA THR A 250 -13.50 16.07 -14.42
C THR A 250 -12.19 16.41 -13.74
N TYR A 251 -12.26 17.26 -12.73
CA TYR A 251 -11.12 17.66 -11.90
C TYR A 251 -11.19 17.02 -10.52
N ALA A 252 -10.04 16.67 -9.95
CA ALA A 252 -9.93 16.26 -8.55
C ALA A 252 -8.69 16.85 -7.88
N HIS A 253 -8.72 16.96 -6.57
CA HIS A 253 -7.57 17.31 -5.74
C HIS A 253 -7.27 16.18 -4.75
N THR A 254 -6.00 15.89 -4.52
CA THR A 254 -5.59 14.82 -3.60
C THR A 254 -4.23 15.11 -2.97
N ASN A 255 -3.98 14.52 -1.81
CA ASN A 255 -2.70 14.58 -1.12
C ASN A 255 -2.10 13.17 -1.05
N VAL A 256 -0.94 12.97 -1.67
CA VAL A 256 -0.23 11.70 -1.64
C VAL A 256 0.77 11.70 -0.49
N GLN A 257 0.75 10.64 0.30
CA GLN A 257 1.66 10.45 1.44
C GLN A 257 2.72 9.40 1.16
N GLU A 258 3.89 9.55 1.79
CA GLU A 258 5.02 8.63 1.62
C GLU A 258 4.66 7.20 2.05
N GLY A 259 4.95 6.22 1.19
CA GLY A 259 4.81 4.81 1.50
C GLY A 259 3.36 4.33 1.63
N LEU A 260 2.37 5.18 1.38
CA LEU A 260 0.95 4.88 1.53
C LEU A 260 0.22 4.89 0.18
N THR A 261 -0.87 4.13 0.13
CA THR A 261 -1.85 4.19 -0.96
C THR A 261 -2.95 5.19 -0.64
N THR A 262 -3.09 6.19 -1.51
CA THR A 262 -4.13 7.21 -1.51
C THR A 262 -5.22 6.79 -2.48
N TYR A 263 -6.41 6.55 -1.95
CA TYR A 263 -7.59 6.18 -2.73
C TYR A 263 -8.41 7.44 -3.00
N ASN A 264 -8.55 7.81 -4.27
CA ASN A 264 -9.51 8.83 -4.65
C ASN A 264 -10.93 8.28 -4.56
N PRO A 265 -11.92 9.13 -4.22
CA PRO A 265 -13.32 8.78 -4.45
C PRO A 265 -13.55 8.48 -5.94
N GLU A 266 -14.62 7.75 -6.23
CA GLU A 266 -15.02 7.43 -7.60
C GLU A 266 -15.18 8.72 -8.44
N LEU A 267 -14.41 8.83 -9.52
CA LEU A 267 -14.39 10.00 -10.39
C LEU A 267 -15.39 9.81 -11.53
N LYS A 268 -16.52 10.50 -11.45
CA LYS A 268 -17.58 10.41 -12.46
C LYS A 268 -17.34 11.39 -13.59
N VAL A 269 -17.30 10.89 -14.82
CA VAL A 269 -17.28 11.69 -16.05
C VAL A 269 -18.66 11.65 -16.70
N ILE A 270 -19.01 12.69 -17.44
CA ILE A 270 -20.35 12.86 -18.01
C ILE A 270 -20.22 12.91 -19.53
N ASP A 271 -20.96 12.07 -20.26
CA ASP A 271 -21.01 12.12 -21.72
C ASP A 271 -21.46 13.53 -22.20
N GLU A 272 -20.83 14.05 -23.24
CA GLU A 272 -21.14 15.37 -23.82
C GLU A 272 -22.60 15.51 -24.29
N GLU A 273 -23.29 14.40 -24.57
CA GLU A 273 -24.73 14.40 -24.85
C GLU A 273 -25.57 14.93 -23.67
N HIS A 274 -25.04 14.80 -22.46
CA HIS A 274 -25.61 15.31 -21.21
C HIS A 274 -24.96 16.63 -20.77
N SER A 275 -24.48 17.43 -21.71
CA SER A 275 -24.03 18.80 -21.45
C SER A 275 -25.19 19.75 -21.09
N GLY A 276 -24.85 20.97 -20.65
CA GLY A 276 -25.82 21.96 -20.17
C GLY A 276 -26.10 21.82 -18.68
N LYS A 277 -27.26 22.32 -18.21
CA LYS A 277 -27.55 22.39 -16.77
C LYS A 277 -28.38 21.22 -16.27
N GLY A 278 -27.98 20.65 -15.14
CA GLY A 278 -28.75 19.70 -14.34
C GLY A 278 -29.33 20.39 -13.09
N THR A 279 -30.39 19.82 -12.54
CA THR A 279 -30.90 20.18 -11.21
C THR A 279 -30.35 19.18 -10.20
N VAL A 280 -29.54 19.64 -9.26
CA VAL A 280 -28.94 18.84 -8.19
C VAL A 280 -29.75 19.01 -6.92
N THR A 281 -30.12 17.90 -6.27
CA THR A 281 -30.86 17.91 -5.01
C THR A 281 -30.42 16.78 -4.09
N GLY A 282 -30.49 17.05 -2.79
CA GLY A 282 -30.22 16.09 -1.73
C GLY A 282 -30.64 16.63 -0.37
N VAL A 283 -30.31 15.86 0.67
CA VAL A 283 -30.59 16.21 2.06
C VAL A 283 -29.27 16.36 2.82
N ILE A 284 -29.14 17.43 3.60
CA ILE A 284 -28.06 17.59 4.57
C ILE A 284 -28.55 17.15 5.95
N THR A 285 -27.96 16.08 6.49
CA THR A 285 -28.35 15.50 7.77
C THR A 285 -27.32 15.74 8.86
N ASN A 286 -27.78 15.79 10.10
CA ASN A 286 -26.91 15.88 11.28
C ASN A 286 -26.28 14.51 11.57
N ALA A 287 -24.96 14.44 11.73
CA ALA A 287 -24.23 13.21 12.01
C ALA A 287 -24.75 12.45 13.26
N LEU A 288 -25.25 13.15 14.28
CA LEU A 288 -25.65 12.53 15.55
C LEU A 288 -27.06 11.94 15.56
N ASP A 289 -28.01 12.52 14.81
CA ASP A 289 -29.41 12.11 14.86
C ASP A 289 -30.05 11.88 13.48
N GLY A 290 -29.29 12.13 12.40
CA GLY A 290 -29.66 12.01 10.99
C GLY A 290 -30.87 12.79 10.56
N ARG A 291 -31.31 13.78 11.34
CA ARG A 291 -32.38 14.68 10.93
C ARG A 291 -31.82 15.72 9.98
N GLY A 292 -32.65 16.15 9.04
CA GLY A 292 -32.34 17.27 8.16
C GLY A 292 -32.09 18.55 8.96
N VAL A 293 -31.11 19.33 8.53
CA VAL A 293 -30.72 20.57 9.22
C VAL A 293 -31.10 21.79 8.38
N GLU A 294 -31.93 22.65 8.95
CA GLU A 294 -32.42 23.88 8.31
C GLU A 294 -31.40 25.01 8.30
N GLY A 295 -31.46 25.86 7.27
CA GLY A 295 -30.76 27.15 7.26
C GLY A 295 -29.25 27.07 7.05
N LEU A 296 -28.73 25.92 6.63
CA LEU A 296 -27.34 25.76 6.25
C LEU A 296 -27.09 26.42 4.90
N THR A 297 -25.89 26.96 4.72
CA THR A 297 -25.40 27.44 3.42
C THR A 297 -24.53 26.37 2.79
N ILE A 298 -24.77 26.09 1.50
CA ILE A 298 -23.96 25.18 0.70
C ILE A 298 -23.31 25.96 -0.44
N LYS A 299 -21.98 25.97 -0.49
CA LYS A 299 -21.20 26.58 -1.58
C LYS A 299 -20.65 25.48 -2.50
N PHE A 300 -21.05 25.51 -3.77
CA PHE A 300 -20.58 24.57 -4.77
C PHE A 300 -19.33 25.09 -5.48
N ARG A 301 -18.33 24.22 -5.61
CA ARG A 301 -17.07 24.46 -6.30
C ARG A 301 -16.85 23.34 -7.30
N GLU A 302 -16.40 23.67 -8.50
CA GLU A 302 -16.12 22.68 -9.54
C GLU A 302 -14.93 21.79 -9.14
N GLY A 303 -15.06 20.49 -9.39
CA GLY A 303 -14.08 19.46 -9.08
C GLY A 303 -14.32 18.78 -7.74
N ILE A 304 -13.76 17.58 -7.63
CA ILE A 304 -13.76 16.75 -6.42
C ILE A 304 -12.65 17.21 -5.46
N ASN A 305 -12.93 17.21 -4.16
CA ASN A 305 -12.02 17.69 -3.11
C ASN A 305 -11.55 19.14 -3.29
N THR A 306 -12.35 19.96 -3.98
CA THR A 306 -12.04 21.38 -4.17
C THR A 306 -12.64 22.18 -3.02
N THR A 307 -11.82 22.49 -2.02
CA THR A 307 -12.24 23.14 -0.76
C THR A 307 -11.96 24.65 -0.71
N SER A 308 -11.35 25.20 -1.76
CA SER A 308 -11.03 26.63 -1.87
C SER A 308 -11.15 27.11 -3.32
N GLY A 309 -11.09 28.43 -3.53
CA GLY A 309 -11.16 29.05 -4.86
C GLY A 309 -12.52 29.67 -5.17
N GLU A 310 -12.95 29.57 -6.43
CA GLU A 310 -14.20 30.14 -6.92
C GLU A 310 -15.42 29.34 -6.42
N VAL A 311 -16.49 30.04 -6.06
CA VAL A 311 -17.80 29.46 -5.77
C VAL A 311 -18.66 29.67 -7.01
N VAL A 312 -19.08 28.58 -7.66
CA VAL A 312 -19.89 28.68 -8.88
C VAL A 312 -21.37 28.90 -8.56
N LYS A 313 -21.83 28.42 -7.40
CA LYS A 313 -23.22 28.53 -6.97
C LYS A 313 -23.37 28.33 -5.47
N GLU A 314 -24.43 28.89 -4.92
CA GLU A 314 -24.83 28.67 -3.52
C GLU A 314 -26.27 28.16 -3.45
N ALA A 315 -26.56 27.38 -2.40
CA ALA A 315 -27.89 26.92 -2.02
C ALA A 315 -28.08 27.01 -0.50
N THR A 316 -29.31 26.93 -0.05
CA THR A 316 -29.66 26.86 1.38
C THR A 316 -30.58 25.67 1.64
N THR A 317 -30.48 25.08 2.84
CA THR A 317 -31.35 23.98 3.24
C THR A 317 -32.67 24.45 3.83
N ASP A 318 -33.76 23.75 3.52
CA ASP A 318 -35.09 23.97 4.10
C ASP A 318 -35.27 23.28 5.48
N SER A 319 -36.48 23.34 6.04
CA SER A 319 -36.81 22.74 7.36
C SER A 319 -36.59 21.22 7.46
N TYR A 320 -36.42 20.53 6.33
CA TYR A 320 -36.14 19.10 6.24
C TYR A 320 -34.70 18.82 5.81
N GLY A 321 -33.83 19.84 5.78
CA GLY A 321 -32.46 19.73 5.31
C GLY A 321 -32.32 19.61 3.79
N ILE A 322 -33.42 19.74 3.04
CA ILE A 322 -33.43 19.56 1.59
C ILE A 322 -32.85 20.81 0.93
N TYR A 323 -32.03 20.62 -0.10
CA TYR A 323 -31.57 21.70 -0.96
C TYR A 323 -31.81 21.36 -2.44
N GLU A 324 -31.89 22.41 -3.27
CA GLU A 324 -31.96 22.30 -4.72
C GLU A 324 -31.08 23.38 -5.35
N VAL A 325 -30.33 23.02 -6.39
CA VAL A 325 -29.46 23.94 -7.11
C VAL A 325 -29.33 23.54 -8.58
N GLN A 326 -29.28 24.52 -9.49
CA GLN A 326 -28.92 24.27 -10.89
C GLN A 326 -27.45 24.55 -11.13
N LEU A 327 -26.74 23.55 -11.67
CA LEU A 327 -25.32 23.58 -11.98
C LEU A 327 -25.13 23.16 -13.44
N ASP A 328 -24.08 23.65 -14.08
CA ASP A 328 -23.64 23.08 -15.37
C ASP A 328 -23.24 21.61 -15.18
N ALA A 329 -23.16 20.86 -16.27
CA ALA A 329 -22.83 19.45 -16.21
C ALA A 329 -21.38 19.30 -15.72
N GLY A 330 -21.19 18.54 -14.65
CA GLY A 330 -19.89 18.41 -14.01
C GLY A 330 -19.94 17.74 -12.63
N SER A 331 -18.75 17.53 -12.09
CA SER A 331 -18.53 17.06 -10.71
C SER A 331 -18.18 18.24 -9.80
N TYR A 332 -18.74 18.27 -8.60
CA TYR A 332 -18.65 19.39 -7.67
C TYR A 332 -18.35 18.95 -6.24
N THR A 333 -17.67 19.80 -5.50
CA THR A 333 -17.57 19.74 -4.03
C THR A 333 -18.54 20.76 -3.44
N GLY A 334 -19.46 20.31 -2.58
CA GLY A 334 -20.34 21.16 -1.79
C GLY A 334 -19.76 21.41 -0.39
N GLU A 335 -19.43 22.66 -0.09
CA GLU A 335 -18.99 23.13 1.24
C GLU A 335 -20.21 23.56 2.06
N ILE A 336 -20.51 22.84 3.14
CA ILE A 336 -21.66 23.07 4.01
C ILE A 336 -21.20 23.86 5.24
N SER A 337 -21.92 24.93 5.57
CA SER A 337 -21.64 25.74 6.77
C SER A 337 -22.92 26.23 7.45
N GLY A 338 -22.87 26.37 8.77
CA GLY A 338 -23.97 26.86 9.60
C GLY A 338 -23.56 27.02 11.06
N GLU A 339 -24.32 27.80 11.83
CA GLU A 339 -24.04 28.05 13.25
C GLU A 339 -24.14 26.75 14.07
N GLY A 340 -23.14 26.51 14.94
CA GLY A 340 -23.11 25.33 15.81
C GLY A 340 -22.57 24.05 15.17
N PHE A 341 -22.16 24.12 13.90
CA PHE A 341 -21.65 22.98 13.15
C PHE A 341 -20.22 23.19 12.64
N ILE A 342 -19.51 22.09 12.46
CA ILE A 342 -18.20 22.05 11.80
C ILE A 342 -18.45 22.11 10.28
N THR A 343 -17.72 22.96 9.56
CA THR A 343 -17.76 22.99 8.09
C THR A 343 -17.49 21.59 7.53
N ALA A 344 -18.39 21.12 6.69
CA ALA A 344 -18.33 19.79 6.09
C ALA A 344 -18.32 19.87 4.56
N TYR A 345 -17.90 18.78 3.92
CA TYR A 345 -17.81 18.69 2.47
C TYR A 345 -18.47 17.41 1.98
N PHE A 346 -19.14 17.46 0.83
CA PHE A 346 -19.68 16.30 0.13
C PHE A 346 -19.50 16.45 -1.38
N TYR A 347 -19.64 15.35 -2.13
CA TYR A 347 -19.54 15.36 -3.59
C TYR A 347 -20.93 15.39 -4.23
N ALA A 348 -21.07 16.17 -5.28
CA ALA A 348 -22.28 16.24 -6.09
C ALA A 348 -21.95 16.10 -7.57
N VAL A 349 -22.80 15.39 -8.31
CA VAL A 349 -22.72 15.28 -9.77
C VAL A 349 -23.94 15.92 -10.40
N SER A 350 -23.73 16.81 -11.36
CA SER A 350 -24.77 17.43 -12.18
C SER A 350 -24.73 16.84 -13.58
N ILE A 351 -25.75 16.07 -13.97
CA ILE A 351 -25.93 15.58 -15.34
C ILE A 351 -26.93 16.52 -16.03
N GLY A 352 -26.55 17.05 -17.19
CA GLY A 352 -27.33 18.04 -17.93
C GLY A 352 -28.70 17.52 -18.37
N GLY A 353 -29.73 18.36 -18.23
CA GLY A 353 -31.11 18.02 -18.57
C GLY A 353 -31.82 17.10 -17.57
N LEU A 354 -31.14 16.62 -16.52
CA LEU A 354 -31.69 15.67 -15.55
C LEU A 354 -31.90 16.28 -14.15
N PHE A 355 -32.73 15.60 -13.36
CA PHE A 355 -32.82 15.77 -11.90
C PHE A 355 -31.90 14.77 -11.21
N ASN A 356 -30.81 15.28 -10.66
CA ASN A 356 -29.75 14.54 -9.98
C ASN A 356 -30.09 14.45 -8.49
N ASN A 357 -30.95 13.49 -8.15
CA ASN A 357 -31.41 13.27 -6.78
C ASN A 357 -30.35 12.54 -5.93
N GLY A 358 -30.53 12.57 -4.61
CA GLY A 358 -29.74 11.77 -3.67
C GLY A 358 -28.31 12.26 -3.47
N GLN A 359 -28.01 13.51 -3.83
CA GLN A 359 -26.70 14.13 -3.60
C GLN A 359 -26.60 14.60 -2.14
N ASN A 360 -26.62 13.64 -1.22
CA ASN A 360 -26.73 13.91 0.22
C ASN A 360 -25.40 14.34 0.84
N GLY A 361 -25.47 15.03 1.97
CA GLY A 361 -24.31 15.41 2.77
C GLY A 361 -24.58 15.26 4.26
N VAL A 362 -23.52 15.16 5.04
CA VAL A 362 -23.61 15.01 6.50
C VAL A 362 -22.80 16.12 7.16
N ILE A 363 -23.37 16.75 8.18
CA ILE A 363 -22.71 17.79 8.96
C ILE A 363 -22.68 17.42 10.43
N SER A 364 -21.56 17.70 11.11
CA SER A 364 -21.38 17.37 12.52
C SER A 364 -21.49 18.62 13.40
N PRO A 365 -22.21 18.57 14.54
CA PRO A 365 -22.13 19.62 15.55
C PRO A 365 -20.71 19.83 16.04
N ILE A 366 -20.38 21.03 16.52
CA ILE A 366 -19.07 21.34 17.12
C ILE A 366 -18.72 20.30 18.20
N ILE A 367 -17.49 19.80 18.12
CA ILE A 367 -16.97 18.75 18.99
C ILE A 367 -16.06 19.42 20.03
N PRO A 368 -16.24 19.14 21.34
CA PRO A 368 -15.32 19.62 22.37
C PRO A 368 -13.86 19.21 22.11
N GLU A 369 -12.90 20.04 22.51
CA GLU A 369 -11.48 19.68 22.42
C GLU A 369 -11.18 18.37 23.16
N GLY A 370 -10.29 17.55 22.59
CA GLY A 370 -9.91 16.25 23.13
C GLY A 370 -10.87 15.10 22.82
N GLN A 371 -12.02 15.36 22.19
CA GLN A 371 -12.91 14.30 21.70
C GLN A 371 -12.66 13.99 20.23
N THR A 372 -12.81 12.71 19.88
CA THR A 372 -12.67 12.23 18.50
C THR A 372 -14.02 11.78 17.98
N ARG A 373 -14.41 12.22 16.78
CA ARG A 373 -15.62 11.74 16.10
C ARG A 373 -15.26 11.09 14.77
N ILE A 374 -15.84 9.92 14.54
CA ILE A 374 -15.69 9.13 13.32
C ILE A 374 -17.06 9.08 12.66
N VAL A 375 -17.16 9.60 11.43
CA VAL A 375 -18.40 9.63 10.65
C VAL A 375 -18.21 8.77 9.41
N LEU A 376 -19.03 7.73 9.28
CA LEU A 376 -19.10 6.83 8.13
C LEU A 376 -20.33 7.19 7.28
N THR A 377 -20.14 7.37 5.98
CA THR A 377 -21.21 7.50 4.97
C THR A 377 -20.95 6.53 3.83
N TRP A 378 -21.98 6.11 3.08
CA TRP A 378 -21.83 5.26 1.89
C TRP A 378 -22.89 5.57 0.84
N GLY A 379 -22.96 4.77 -0.22
CA GLY A 379 -23.95 4.89 -1.29
C GLY A 379 -25.24 4.11 -1.03
N GLU A 380 -25.99 3.86 -2.09
CA GLU A 380 -27.24 3.10 -2.03
C GLU A 380 -27.03 1.64 -1.62
N TYR A 381 -25.93 1.05 -2.09
CA TYR A 381 -25.59 -0.35 -1.90
C TYR A 381 -24.18 -0.48 -1.28
N PRO A 382 -23.94 -1.46 -0.40
CA PRO A 382 -24.95 -2.29 0.23
C PRO A 382 -25.88 -1.46 1.12
N ARG A 383 -27.03 -2.03 1.46
CA ARG A 383 -28.05 -1.30 2.22
C ARG A 383 -27.56 -0.92 3.62
N ASP A 384 -26.68 -1.72 4.21
CA ASP A 384 -26.34 -1.66 5.62
C ASP A 384 -24.86 -1.95 5.81
N LEU A 385 -24.12 -0.94 6.27
CA LEU A 385 -22.71 -0.99 6.65
C LEU A 385 -22.57 -0.64 8.12
N ASP A 386 -21.99 -1.56 8.91
CA ASP A 386 -21.80 -1.40 10.34
C ASP A 386 -20.40 -0.87 10.67
N SER A 387 -20.34 0.12 11.54
CA SER A 387 -19.10 0.68 12.08
C SER A 387 -18.62 -0.08 13.32
N HIS A 388 -17.40 -0.58 13.16
CA HIS A 388 -16.51 -1.25 14.08
C HIS A 388 -15.59 -0.34 14.88
N LEU A 389 -15.78 -0.04 16.18
CA LEU A 389 -14.70 0.55 16.99
C LEU A 389 -14.26 -0.35 18.14
N THR A 390 -12.95 -0.49 18.30
CA THR A 390 -12.38 -1.46 19.22
C THR A 390 -11.12 -0.84 19.83
N GLY A 391 -10.92 -0.98 21.14
CA GLY A 391 -9.89 -0.20 21.84
C GLY A 391 -9.58 -0.71 23.26
N PRO A 392 -8.56 -0.17 23.94
CA PRO A 392 -8.11 -0.63 25.25
C PRO A 392 -9.19 -0.44 26.33
N SER A 393 -9.26 -1.38 27.27
CA SER A 393 -10.12 -1.33 28.46
C SER A 393 -9.41 -1.92 29.67
N VAL A 394 -9.88 -1.60 30.89
CA VAL A 394 -9.29 -2.09 32.16
C VAL A 394 -9.12 -3.61 32.23
N ASN A 395 -10.01 -4.38 31.57
CA ASN A 395 -10.01 -5.84 31.57
C ASN A 395 -9.70 -6.45 30.19
N GLY A 396 -9.01 -5.71 29.31
CA GLY A 396 -8.63 -6.18 27.97
C GLY A 396 -9.00 -5.19 26.89
N ARG A 397 -9.93 -5.54 25.99
CA ARG A 397 -10.33 -4.71 24.84
C ARG A 397 -11.85 -4.55 24.78
N PHE A 398 -12.33 -3.32 24.65
CA PHE A 398 -13.75 -3.07 24.37
C PHE A 398 -14.05 -3.23 22.88
N HIS A 399 -15.32 -3.45 22.55
CA HIS A 399 -15.83 -3.45 21.18
C HIS A 399 -17.18 -2.72 21.17
N VAL A 400 -17.21 -1.59 20.48
CA VAL A 400 -18.39 -0.76 20.23
C VAL A 400 -18.86 -1.00 18.80
N TYR A 401 -20.13 -1.40 18.67
CA TYR A 401 -20.84 -1.68 17.41
C TYR A 401 -22.35 -1.75 17.68
N TYR A 402 -23.18 -1.98 16.65
CA TYR A 402 -24.65 -2.00 16.79
C TYR A 402 -25.17 -2.88 17.96
N GLY A 403 -24.52 -4.02 18.23
CA GLY A 403 -24.89 -4.96 19.29
C GLY A 403 -24.42 -4.56 20.69
N ASN A 404 -23.45 -3.66 20.79
CA ASN A 404 -22.94 -3.09 22.04
C ASN A 404 -22.50 -1.64 21.80
N LYS A 405 -23.44 -0.70 21.85
CA LYS A 405 -23.23 0.67 21.33
C LYS A 405 -22.36 1.56 22.20
N THR A 406 -22.15 1.23 23.48
CA THR A 406 -21.49 2.15 24.40
C THR A 406 -20.48 1.42 25.27
N TYR A 407 -19.32 2.05 25.48
CA TYR A 407 -18.33 1.62 26.45
C TYR A 407 -18.23 2.63 27.60
N TYR A 408 -18.30 2.12 28.82
CA TYR A 408 -18.15 2.87 30.06
C TYR A 408 -16.91 2.40 30.84
N GLN A 409 -16.22 3.34 31.46
CA GLN A 409 -15.15 3.06 32.42
C GLN A 409 -15.41 3.89 33.68
N ASP A 410 -15.41 3.23 34.84
CA ASP A 410 -15.69 3.84 36.15
C ASP A 410 -17.00 4.66 36.22
N GLY A 411 -18.00 4.27 35.43
CA GLY A 411 -19.31 4.94 35.36
C GLY A 411 -19.37 6.13 34.39
N GLU A 412 -18.25 6.51 33.77
CA GLU A 412 -18.19 7.56 32.75
C GLU A 412 -18.26 6.95 31.35
N LYS A 413 -18.93 7.65 30.43
CA LYS A 413 -19.06 7.23 29.02
C LYS A 413 -17.76 7.56 28.29
N TYR A 414 -17.09 6.54 27.75
CA TYR A 414 -15.81 6.70 27.05
C TYR A 414 -15.99 6.68 25.54
N VAL A 415 -16.85 5.79 25.03
CA VAL A 415 -17.09 5.62 23.60
C VAL A 415 -18.56 5.33 23.38
N ASP A 416 -19.13 5.91 22.33
CA ASP A 416 -20.52 5.70 21.94
C ASP A 416 -20.64 5.61 20.42
N LEU A 417 -21.38 4.63 19.93
CA LEU A 417 -21.96 4.62 18.59
C LEU A 417 -23.21 5.50 18.66
N ASP A 418 -23.00 6.81 18.49
CA ASP A 418 -24.04 7.84 18.63
C ASP A 418 -25.20 7.58 17.65
N ARG A 419 -24.87 7.13 16.44
CA ARG A 419 -25.84 6.78 15.40
C ARG A 419 -25.42 5.51 14.66
N ASP A 420 -26.42 4.67 14.48
CA ASP A 420 -26.39 3.36 13.84
C ASP A 420 -27.48 3.37 12.76
N ASP A 421 -27.09 3.45 11.49
CA ASP A 421 -28.02 3.57 10.38
C ASP A 421 -28.11 2.25 9.63
N VAL A 422 -29.25 1.58 9.77
CA VAL A 422 -29.50 0.25 9.19
C VAL A 422 -30.01 0.31 7.73
N SER A 423 -29.79 1.44 7.07
CA SER A 423 -30.27 1.73 5.72
C SER A 423 -29.24 2.50 4.90
N SER A 424 -29.47 2.59 3.59
CA SER A 424 -28.52 3.17 2.65
C SER A 424 -28.09 4.59 3.03
N TYR A 425 -26.92 5.00 2.54
CA TYR A 425 -26.34 6.34 2.68
C TYR A 425 -25.75 6.74 4.04
N GLY A 426 -26.07 6.00 5.11
CA GLY A 426 -25.67 6.37 6.46
C GLY A 426 -26.29 7.71 6.92
N PRO A 427 -25.65 8.46 7.83
CA PRO A 427 -24.36 8.19 8.45
C PRO A 427 -24.45 7.21 9.61
N GLU A 428 -23.35 6.49 9.85
CA GLU A 428 -23.01 5.99 11.18
C GLU A 428 -22.01 6.92 11.84
N THR A 429 -22.15 7.14 13.14
CA THR A 429 -21.29 8.07 13.87
C THR A 429 -20.88 7.48 15.20
N THR A 430 -19.56 7.41 15.43
CA THR A 430 -18.95 7.00 16.68
C THR A 430 -18.18 8.16 17.30
N THR A 431 -18.40 8.44 18.58
CA THR A 431 -17.63 9.44 19.34
C THR A 431 -16.82 8.76 20.45
N ILE A 432 -15.53 9.07 20.49
CA ILE A 432 -14.62 8.79 21.61
C ILE A 432 -14.60 10.06 22.47
N TYR A 433 -15.23 9.98 23.64
CA TYR A 433 -15.32 11.05 24.62
C TYR A 433 -14.05 11.14 25.47
N ASN A 434 -13.47 9.99 25.82
CA ASN A 434 -12.25 9.87 26.59
C ASN A 434 -11.39 8.75 26.00
N GLN A 435 -10.10 9.02 25.84
CA GLN A 435 -9.15 8.07 25.27
C GLN A 435 -8.27 7.46 26.37
N THR A 436 -8.36 6.15 26.53
CA THR A 436 -7.43 5.35 27.34
C THR A 436 -6.18 5.09 26.51
N GLU A 437 -5.00 5.12 27.12
CA GLU A 437 -3.75 4.82 26.41
C GLU A 437 -3.78 3.42 25.77
N GLY A 438 -3.37 3.33 24.51
CA GLY A 438 -3.33 2.11 23.73
C GLY A 438 -3.93 2.25 22.33
N LEU A 439 -3.93 1.14 21.60
CA LEU A 439 -4.29 1.09 20.18
C LEU A 439 -5.81 0.94 19.97
N TYR A 440 -6.40 1.93 19.31
CA TYR A 440 -7.78 1.85 18.80
C TYR A 440 -7.74 1.41 17.34
N ARG A 441 -8.76 0.66 16.91
CA ARG A 441 -8.87 0.22 15.51
C ARG A 441 -10.31 0.31 15.04
N PHE A 442 -10.49 0.91 13.87
CA PHE A 442 -11.79 1.15 13.25
C PHE A 442 -11.99 0.26 12.01
N TYR A 443 -13.17 -0.35 11.90
CA TYR A 443 -13.56 -1.27 10.84
C TYR A 443 -14.92 -0.89 10.27
N ILE A 444 -15.17 -1.35 9.06
CA ILE A 444 -16.49 -1.33 8.44
C ILE A 444 -16.84 -2.75 8.04
N HIS A 445 -18.03 -3.22 8.42
CA HIS A 445 -18.54 -4.53 8.05
C HIS A 445 -19.74 -4.39 7.11
N ASP A 446 -19.69 -5.08 5.97
CA ASP A 446 -20.85 -5.21 5.08
C ASP A 446 -21.84 -6.20 5.69
N TYR A 447 -22.68 -5.68 6.60
CA TYR A 447 -23.70 -6.48 7.25
C TYR A 447 -24.64 -7.09 6.24
N THR A 448 -25.04 -6.34 5.21
CA THR A 448 -25.96 -6.83 4.16
C THR A 448 -25.45 -8.11 3.51
N ASN A 449 -24.17 -8.16 3.13
CA ASN A 449 -23.55 -9.28 2.42
C ASN A 449 -22.62 -10.12 3.29
N ARG A 450 -22.73 -10.02 4.62
CA ARG A 450 -21.82 -10.66 5.59
C ARG A 450 -21.55 -12.15 5.37
N ASN A 451 -22.51 -12.88 4.77
CA ASN A 451 -22.39 -14.31 4.49
C ASN A 451 -21.77 -14.65 3.13
N ASN A 452 -21.39 -13.66 2.33
CA ASN A 452 -20.81 -13.82 0.99
C ASN A 452 -19.35 -13.33 0.99
N THR A 453 -18.42 -14.24 1.27
CA THR A 453 -16.98 -13.92 1.33
C THR A 453 -16.35 -13.58 -0.03
N GLY A 454 -17.07 -13.82 -1.13
CA GLY A 454 -16.71 -13.41 -2.49
C GLY A 454 -17.32 -12.06 -2.91
N SER A 455 -17.99 -11.34 -2.01
CA SER A 455 -18.65 -10.08 -2.30
C SER A 455 -17.63 -8.96 -2.59
N LYS A 456 -17.94 -8.14 -3.59
CA LYS A 456 -17.29 -6.84 -3.85
C LYS A 456 -18.19 -5.66 -3.44
N ASN A 457 -19.34 -5.91 -2.82
CA ASN A 457 -20.30 -4.84 -2.54
C ASN A 457 -19.74 -3.79 -1.58
N LEU A 458 -18.92 -4.19 -0.59
CA LEU A 458 -18.25 -3.23 0.28
C LEU A 458 -17.30 -2.31 -0.49
N SER A 459 -16.47 -2.84 -1.38
CA SER A 459 -15.54 -2.04 -2.19
C SER A 459 -16.23 -1.18 -3.25
N LEU A 460 -17.44 -1.55 -3.65
CA LEU A 460 -18.31 -0.79 -4.55
C LEU A 460 -19.28 0.15 -3.82
N SER A 461 -19.18 0.23 -2.49
CA SER A 461 -20.18 0.95 -1.68
C SER A 461 -20.08 2.47 -1.75
N GLY A 462 -18.93 3.00 -2.19
CA GLY A 462 -18.62 4.41 -2.04
C GLY A 462 -18.48 4.83 -0.56
N ALA A 463 -18.21 3.88 0.35
CA ALA A 463 -18.00 4.19 1.75
C ALA A 463 -16.84 5.17 1.95
N GLU A 464 -17.06 6.15 2.83
CA GLU A 464 -16.12 7.19 3.17
C GLU A 464 -16.16 7.44 4.68
N VAL A 465 -14.97 7.50 5.30
CA VAL A 465 -14.82 7.74 6.73
C VAL A 465 -14.12 9.06 6.95
N ARG A 466 -14.76 9.95 7.70
CA ARG A 466 -14.16 11.22 8.15
C ARG A 466 -13.85 11.13 9.64
N VAL A 467 -12.63 11.49 10.02
CA VAL A 467 -12.17 11.51 11.42
C VAL A 467 -11.90 12.94 11.84
N TYR A 468 -12.57 13.38 12.90
CA TYR A 468 -12.41 14.70 13.51
C TYR A 468 -11.77 14.56 14.88
N LEU A 469 -10.79 15.41 15.20
CA LEU A 469 -10.25 15.61 16.54
C LEU A 469 -10.56 17.03 16.99
N GLY A 470 -11.44 17.17 17.98
CA GLY A 470 -12.17 18.41 18.20
C GLY A 470 -12.88 18.85 16.91
N SER A 471 -12.87 20.15 16.61
CA SER A 471 -13.46 20.69 15.37
C SER A 471 -12.57 20.60 14.13
N ASN A 472 -11.45 19.88 14.18
CA ASN A 472 -10.54 19.73 13.05
C ASN A 472 -10.76 18.39 12.34
N LEU A 473 -10.98 18.40 11.02
CA LEU A 473 -10.94 17.20 10.18
C LEU A 473 -9.47 16.78 10.01
N ILE A 474 -9.10 15.61 10.54
CA ILE A 474 -7.70 15.14 10.55
C ILE A 474 -7.43 13.99 9.58
N ALA A 475 -8.46 13.26 9.14
CA ALA A 475 -8.31 12.21 8.14
C ALA A 475 -9.61 11.96 7.37
N VAL A 476 -9.46 11.56 6.10
CA VAL A 476 -10.53 11.06 5.24
C VAL A 476 -10.05 9.77 4.59
N PHE A 477 -10.87 8.73 4.64
CA PHE A 477 -10.59 7.44 4.02
C PHE A 477 -11.71 7.10 3.04
N SER A 478 -11.37 6.90 1.77
CA SER A 478 -12.28 6.34 0.77
C SER A 478 -12.07 4.83 0.70
N VAL A 479 -13.15 4.08 0.53
CA VAL A 479 -13.09 2.62 0.42
C VAL A 479 -12.24 2.19 -0.78
N PRO A 480 -11.27 1.29 -0.61
CA PRO A 480 -10.56 0.66 -1.72
C PRO A 480 -11.53 0.00 -2.71
N SER A 481 -11.33 0.25 -4.01
CA SER A 481 -12.16 -0.27 -5.09
C SER A 481 -11.75 -1.67 -5.54
N ASP A 482 -12.70 -2.44 -6.05
CA ASP A 482 -12.53 -3.79 -6.62
C ASP A 482 -12.01 -4.89 -5.67
N GLU A 483 -11.90 -4.58 -4.38
CA GLU A 483 -11.52 -5.54 -3.36
C GLU A 483 -12.63 -6.57 -3.08
N VAL A 484 -12.23 -7.80 -2.80
CA VAL A 484 -13.12 -8.87 -2.36
C VAL A 484 -13.05 -8.99 -0.84
N GLY A 485 -14.18 -8.85 -0.16
CA GLY A 485 -14.26 -9.01 1.28
C GLY A 485 -15.51 -8.40 1.89
N THR A 486 -15.82 -8.80 3.12
CA THR A 486 -16.95 -8.28 3.90
C THR A 486 -16.51 -7.32 5.01
N VAL A 487 -15.22 -7.24 5.33
CA VAL A 487 -14.67 -6.30 6.33
C VAL A 487 -13.60 -5.43 5.67
N TRP A 488 -13.67 -4.12 5.92
CA TRP A 488 -12.61 -3.16 5.63
C TRP A 488 -12.04 -2.63 6.95
N THR A 489 -10.77 -2.94 7.22
CA THR A 489 -10.02 -2.30 8.31
C THR A 489 -9.50 -0.96 7.82
N VAL A 490 -10.04 0.11 8.37
CA VAL A 490 -9.84 1.46 7.83
C VAL A 490 -8.53 2.05 8.35
N PHE A 491 -8.45 2.23 9.67
CA PHE A 491 -7.32 2.87 10.34
C PHE A 491 -7.17 2.42 11.79
N GLU A 492 -6.05 2.81 12.38
CA GLU A 492 -5.76 2.74 13.80
C GLU A 492 -5.52 4.12 14.40
N ILE A 493 -5.75 4.26 15.70
CA ILE A 493 -5.40 5.46 16.48
C ILE A 493 -4.43 5.04 17.59
N GLU A 494 -3.30 5.74 17.67
CA GLU A 494 -2.32 5.63 18.74
C GLU A 494 -1.98 7.04 19.25
N GLY A 495 -2.46 7.40 20.45
CA GLY A 495 -2.46 8.79 20.91
C GLY A 495 -3.27 9.67 19.96
N ASP A 496 -2.68 10.76 19.47
CA ASP A 496 -3.29 11.66 18.47
C ASP A 496 -2.98 11.25 17.02
N ARG A 497 -2.22 10.17 16.81
CA ARG A 497 -1.79 9.73 15.48
C ARG A 497 -2.81 8.78 14.88
N ILE A 498 -3.28 9.10 13.66
CA ILE A 498 -4.06 8.21 12.81
C ILE A 498 -3.11 7.44 11.88
N ILE A 499 -3.20 6.11 11.90
CA ILE A 499 -2.39 5.21 11.08
C ILE A 499 -3.31 4.53 10.06
N PRO A 500 -3.20 4.87 8.77
CA PRO A 500 -3.95 4.21 7.70
C PRO A 500 -3.65 2.70 7.65
N VAL A 501 -4.69 1.87 7.53
CA VAL A 501 -4.55 0.41 7.36
C VAL A 501 -5.03 -0.04 5.99
N ASN A 502 -6.27 0.31 5.61
CA ASN A 502 -6.86 0.02 4.30
C ASN A 502 -6.73 -1.43 3.82
N THR A 503 -7.10 -2.41 4.64
CA THR A 503 -7.08 -3.83 4.27
C THR A 503 -8.47 -4.46 4.26
N PHE A 504 -8.70 -5.35 3.29
CA PHE A 504 -9.91 -6.15 3.19
C PHE A 504 -9.71 -7.53 3.80
N SER A 505 -10.75 -8.02 4.46
CA SER A 505 -10.81 -9.38 4.99
C SER A 505 -12.26 -9.90 4.96
N ASN A 506 -12.45 -11.12 5.44
CA ASN A 506 -13.75 -11.75 5.53
C ASN A 506 -14.05 -12.12 6.97
N GLU A 507 -15.21 -11.69 7.47
CA GLU A 507 -15.70 -12.12 8.77
C GLU A 507 -17.21 -12.35 8.74
N LEU A 508 -17.64 -13.50 9.23
CA LEU A 508 -19.06 -13.89 9.33
C LEU A 508 -19.63 -13.51 10.69
N ASN A 509 -18.80 -13.61 11.75
CA ASN A 509 -19.19 -13.38 13.12
C ASN A 509 -18.65 -12.04 13.61
N LEU A 510 -19.56 -11.11 13.85
CA LEU A 510 -19.24 -9.76 14.32
C LEU A 510 -18.35 -9.76 15.58
N ASN A 511 -18.46 -10.77 16.44
CA ASN A 511 -17.61 -10.90 17.64
C ASN A 511 -16.13 -11.20 17.35
N ASN A 512 -15.79 -11.61 16.14
CA ASN A 512 -14.42 -11.91 15.73
C ASN A 512 -13.73 -10.68 15.13
N ILE A 513 -14.47 -9.63 14.76
CA ILE A 513 -13.92 -8.34 14.28
C ILE A 513 -13.01 -7.70 15.34
N ARG A 514 -13.17 -8.08 16.62
CA ARG A 514 -12.27 -7.67 17.72
C ARG A 514 -10.96 -8.46 17.83
N SER A 515 -10.82 -9.59 17.13
CA SER A 515 -9.65 -10.48 17.28
C SER A 515 -8.49 -10.01 16.42
N LEU A 516 -7.37 -9.67 17.08
CA LEU A 516 -6.10 -9.39 16.40
C LEU A 516 -5.67 -10.66 15.66
N ASN A 517 -5.33 -10.54 14.38
CA ASN A 517 -4.77 -11.67 13.64
C ASN A 517 -3.38 -12.03 14.21
N THR A 518 -2.82 -13.19 13.84
CA THR A 518 -1.52 -13.65 14.38
C THR A 518 -0.39 -12.66 14.11
N MET A 519 -0.41 -11.97 12.97
CA MET A 519 0.57 -10.93 12.61
C MET A 519 0.42 -9.66 13.46
N ASP A 520 -0.80 -9.32 13.89
CA ASP A 520 -1.10 -8.19 14.77
C ASP A 520 -0.69 -8.50 16.22
N LYS A 521 -0.87 -9.76 16.67
CA LYS A 521 -0.31 -10.24 17.95
C LYS A 521 1.22 -10.18 17.92
N MET A 522 1.82 -10.60 16.81
CA MET A 522 3.26 -10.47 16.57
C MET A 522 3.69 -9.01 16.55
N ARG A 523 2.94 -8.06 15.97
CA ARG A 523 3.30 -6.62 16.04
C ARG A 523 3.35 -6.07 17.47
N THR A 524 2.43 -6.48 18.34
CA THR A 524 2.47 -6.10 19.76
C THR A 524 3.63 -6.75 20.54
N GLU A 525 4.10 -7.93 20.13
CA GLU A 525 5.21 -8.65 20.78
C GLU A 525 6.58 -8.29 20.17
N ASP A 526 6.65 -8.03 18.87
CA ASP A 526 7.86 -7.66 18.11
C ASP A 526 8.27 -6.20 18.36
N MET A 527 7.33 -5.31 18.70
CA MET A 527 7.67 -3.95 19.14
C MET A 527 8.55 -3.97 20.40
N GLU A 528 8.39 -4.96 21.31
CA GLU A 528 9.32 -5.14 22.43
C GLU A 528 10.70 -5.61 21.98
N LEU A 529 10.80 -6.33 20.85
CA LEU A 529 12.08 -6.77 20.26
C LEU A 529 12.83 -5.63 19.55
N PHE A 530 12.10 -4.62 19.04
CA PHE A 530 12.67 -3.44 18.38
C PHE A 530 12.99 -2.29 19.34
N LEU A 531 12.44 -2.28 20.55
CA LEU A 531 12.80 -1.33 21.61
C LEU A 531 14.20 -1.55 22.19
N ASP A 532 14.79 -2.75 21.97
CA ASP A 532 16.14 -3.12 22.43
C ASP A 532 17.22 -2.96 21.34
N LEU A 533 16.88 -2.44 20.16
CA LEU A 533 17.89 -2.05 19.18
C LEU A 533 18.52 -0.73 19.62
N PRO A 534 19.86 -0.64 19.73
CA PRO A 534 20.51 0.58 20.14
C PRO A 534 20.14 1.72 19.19
N GLU A 535 19.71 2.85 19.75
CA GLU A 535 19.50 4.08 19.00
C GLU A 535 20.72 4.37 18.14
N LYS A 536 20.47 4.62 16.85
CA LYS A 536 21.50 5.13 15.94
C LYS A 536 21.88 6.52 16.44
N ASN A 537 23.00 6.63 17.15
CA ASN A 537 23.64 7.91 17.42
C ASN A 537 23.95 8.57 16.06
N ILE A 538 23.14 9.56 15.70
CA ILE A 538 23.46 10.50 14.64
C ILE A 538 24.30 11.57 15.32
N GLU A 539 25.63 11.42 15.28
CA GLU A 539 26.58 12.51 15.53
C GLU A 539 26.70 13.41 14.28
#